data_AF-A0A2V9QX39-F1
#
_entry.id   AF-A0A2V9QX39-F1
#
_cell.length_a   1.000
_cell.length_b   1.000
_cell.length_c   1.000
_cell.angle_alpha   90.00
_cell.angle_beta   90.00
_cell.angle_gamma   90.00
#
_symmetry.space_group_name_H-M   'P 1'
#
loop_
_entity.id
_entity.type
_entity.pdbx_description
1 polymer ?
#
loop_
_entity_poly.entity_id
_entity_poly.type
_entity_poly.pdbx_seq_one_letter_code
_entity_poly.pdbx_strand_id
1 'polypeptide(L)'
;MHTIDRRLSRITTLATEICLGVLLILLEVLPVWAQPPASPWLLKPYQALLVVEHWNDAASILVDHEKDEFQPVAALLKAWSVPFDILRLDQQHLDATYLFDRSGRVRYGVVIWLADLSDYSKHNLVSLEQAVHAGTSLLVVRSRFLDPALERILGLKFKESYTATDPVQLTKTHFITRELLDRKMEQLGTLGDYGTRFWVESQGADVLITQVQHPVLTVHRPQGEGSAVWLGATSLALMRDSTYWRSLFFRSLLWSLGYVVKPDVDFSRRIVMEMDDWGTSDKGFLSYWRYPIPDEETMRTRLIAPLEKRHAIATANVITGYVDRKTRRIISPWTQKFTDVYGVQQDYAG
;
A
#
# COMPACT_ATOMS: atom_id res chain seq x y z
N MET A 1 -12.43 67.49 -57.99
CA MET A 1 -11.31 67.02 -57.15
C MET A 1 -11.89 66.30 -55.92
N HIS A 2 -12.35 65.06 -56.12
CA HIS A 2 -13.10 64.27 -55.13
C HIS A 2 -12.77 62.79 -55.36
N THR A 3 -11.62 62.29 -54.89
CA THR A 3 -11.30 60.85 -55.03
C THR A 3 -10.16 60.29 -54.17
N ILE A 4 -9.63 61.04 -53.19
CA ILE A 4 -8.49 60.55 -52.38
C ILE A 4 -8.94 60.08 -50.98
N ASP A 5 -10.05 60.60 -50.45
CA ASP A 5 -10.43 60.42 -49.04
C ASP A 5 -11.04 59.04 -48.70
N ARG A 6 -11.72 58.39 -49.66
CA ARG A 6 -12.41 57.10 -49.43
C ARG A 6 -11.47 55.88 -49.39
N ARG A 7 -10.24 55.99 -49.89
CA ARG A 7 -9.28 54.87 -49.87
C ARG A 7 -8.53 54.78 -48.54
N LEU A 8 -8.17 55.92 -47.94
CA LEU A 8 -7.52 55.96 -46.64
C LEU A 8 -8.44 55.47 -45.52
N SER A 9 -9.73 55.87 -45.52
CA SER A 9 -10.67 55.41 -44.50
C SER A 9 -10.89 53.89 -44.55
N ARG A 10 -10.97 53.29 -45.75
CA ARG A 10 -11.10 51.83 -45.90
C ARG A 10 -9.87 51.06 -45.45
N ILE A 11 -8.67 51.60 -45.63
CA ILE A 11 -7.43 50.94 -45.17
C ILE A 11 -7.35 50.97 -43.64
N THR A 12 -7.76 52.08 -43.00
CA THR A 12 -7.81 52.15 -41.53
C THR A 12 -8.87 51.21 -40.94
N THR A 13 -10.05 51.09 -41.55
CA THR A 13 -11.08 50.15 -41.06
C THR A 13 -10.63 48.70 -41.23
N LEU A 14 -10.03 48.35 -42.37
CA LEU A 14 -9.53 46.99 -42.62
C LEU A 14 -8.38 46.62 -41.68
N ALA A 15 -7.45 47.55 -41.40
CA ALA A 15 -6.37 47.33 -40.45
C ALA A 15 -6.89 47.13 -39.01
N THR A 16 -7.95 47.84 -38.63
CA THR A 16 -8.58 47.72 -37.31
C THR A 16 -9.34 46.40 -37.19
N GLU A 17 -10.05 45.96 -38.22
CA GLU A 17 -10.75 44.67 -38.25
C GLU A 17 -9.78 43.47 -38.27
N ILE A 18 -8.66 43.58 -39.00
CA ILE A 18 -7.60 42.55 -39.00
C ILE A 18 -6.91 42.50 -37.62
N CYS A 19 -6.62 43.64 -37.00
CA CYS A 19 -6.05 43.66 -35.65
C CYS A 19 -7.03 43.09 -34.61
N LEU A 20 -8.33 43.38 -34.72
CA LEU A 20 -9.35 42.85 -33.83
C LEU A 20 -9.55 41.34 -34.02
N GLY A 21 -9.53 40.86 -35.27
CA GLY A 21 -9.59 39.43 -35.60
C GLY A 21 -8.36 38.65 -35.11
N VAL A 22 -7.16 39.22 -35.25
CA VAL A 22 -5.93 38.61 -34.71
C VAL A 22 -5.92 38.62 -33.18
N LEU A 23 -6.44 39.68 -32.54
CA LEU A 23 -6.58 39.76 -31.08
C LEU A 23 -7.59 38.74 -30.55
N LEU A 24 -8.71 38.53 -31.25
CA LEU A 24 -9.73 37.54 -30.90
C LEU A 24 -9.23 36.10 -31.08
N ILE A 25 -8.47 35.82 -32.15
CA ILE A 25 -7.82 34.52 -32.34
C ILE A 25 -6.74 34.30 -31.27
N LEU A 26 -5.96 35.31 -30.90
CA LEU A 26 -5.02 35.20 -29.78
C LEU A 26 -5.73 34.95 -28.44
N LEU A 27 -6.89 35.57 -28.20
CA LEU A 27 -7.71 35.33 -26.99
C LEU A 27 -8.35 33.94 -26.95
N GLU A 28 -8.69 33.33 -28.09
CA GLU A 28 -9.21 31.95 -28.14
C GLU A 28 -8.13 30.86 -28.16
N VAL A 29 -6.88 31.18 -28.52
CA VAL A 29 -5.75 30.23 -28.49
C VAL A 29 -4.99 30.27 -27.16
N LEU A 30 -5.12 31.35 -26.37
CA LEU A 30 -4.50 31.47 -25.04
C LEU A 30 -5.05 30.58 -23.91
N PRO A 31 -6.27 29.98 -23.92
CA PRO A 31 -6.68 29.07 -22.86
C PRO A 31 -6.13 27.64 -23.05
N VAL A 32 -5.51 27.30 -24.19
CA VAL A 32 -4.94 25.96 -24.42
C VAL A 32 -3.59 25.78 -23.74
N TRP A 33 -2.90 26.86 -23.38
CA TRP A 33 -1.57 26.84 -22.74
C TRP A 33 -1.58 27.29 -21.28
N ALA A 34 -2.76 27.60 -20.73
CA ALA A 34 -2.97 27.91 -19.32
C ALA A 34 -3.78 26.83 -18.61
N GLN A 35 -3.72 25.57 -19.07
CA GLN A 35 -3.92 24.49 -18.12
C GLN A 35 -2.77 24.61 -17.11
N PRO A 36 -3.04 24.76 -15.80
CA PRO A 36 -1.99 24.50 -14.82
C PRO A 36 -1.39 23.14 -15.18
N PRO A 37 -0.06 22.96 -15.13
CA PRO A 37 0.52 21.64 -15.32
C PRO A 37 -0.31 20.68 -14.48
N ALA A 38 -0.77 19.57 -15.09
CA ALA A 38 -1.48 18.51 -14.40
C ALA A 38 -0.83 18.37 -13.03
N SER A 39 -1.63 18.58 -11.98
CA SER A 39 -1.20 18.73 -10.59
C SER A 39 0.04 17.87 -10.35
N PRO A 40 1.18 18.44 -9.89
CA PRO A 40 2.45 17.73 -9.84
C PRO A 40 2.18 16.40 -9.17
N TRP A 41 2.27 15.31 -9.94
CA TRP A 41 1.81 13.97 -9.58
C TRP A 41 1.98 13.77 -8.09
N LEU A 42 0.92 14.00 -7.31
CA LEU A 42 1.02 13.89 -5.87
C LEU A 42 0.95 12.40 -5.62
N LEU A 43 2.11 11.76 -5.80
CA LEU A 43 2.25 10.33 -5.61
C LEU A 43 1.75 10.03 -4.20
N LYS A 44 0.80 9.10 -4.11
CA LYS A 44 0.36 8.58 -2.83
C LYS A 44 1.58 8.12 -2.02
N PRO A 45 1.59 8.26 -0.69
CA PRO A 45 2.68 7.73 0.12
C PRO A 45 2.97 6.27 -0.24
N TYR A 46 4.24 5.92 -0.48
CA TYR A 46 4.65 4.53 -0.75
C TYR A 46 4.74 3.73 0.56
N GLN A 47 3.63 3.63 1.26
CA GLN A 47 3.52 2.94 2.53
C GLN A 47 2.11 2.40 2.70
N ALA A 48 2.01 1.16 3.16
CA ALA A 48 0.75 0.51 3.49
C ALA A 48 0.53 0.46 5.02
N LEU A 49 -0.74 0.48 5.43
CA LEU A 49 -1.14 0.11 6.79
C LEU A 49 -1.87 -1.23 6.71
N LEU A 50 -1.33 -2.27 7.33
CA LEU A 50 -1.97 -3.58 7.43
C LEU A 50 -2.81 -3.63 8.70
N VAL A 51 -4.13 -3.62 8.57
CA VAL A 51 -5.07 -3.67 9.70
C VAL A 51 -5.50 -5.11 9.94
N VAL A 52 -5.22 -5.63 11.13
CA VAL A 52 -5.49 -7.02 11.54
C VAL A 52 -6.28 -7.04 12.84
N GLU A 53 -7.02 -8.11 13.11
CA GLU A 53 -7.77 -8.23 14.36
C GLU A 53 -6.83 -8.39 15.55
N HIS A 54 -6.01 -9.43 15.52
CA HIS A 54 -5.13 -9.85 16.60
C HIS A 54 -3.99 -10.71 16.08
N TRP A 55 -2.99 -10.94 16.95
CA TRP A 55 -2.00 -12.00 16.79
C TRP A 55 -2.57 -13.28 17.41
N ASN A 56 -2.00 -14.43 17.06
CA ASN A 56 -2.28 -15.69 17.73
C ASN A 56 -1.82 -15.64 19.20
N ASP A 57 -0.65 -15.06 19.47
CA ASP A 57 -0.20 -14.75 20.84
C ASP A 57 -0.25 -13.24 21.08
N ALA A 58 -1.16 -12.83 21.96
CA ALA A 58 -1.38 -11.42 22.26
C ALA A 58 -0.14 -10.74 22.86
N ALA A 59 0.70 -11.47 23.60
CA ALA A 59 1.92 -10.94 24.23
C ALA A 59 3.14 -10.98 23.29
N SER A 60 3.04 -11.68 22.16
CA SER A 60 4.14 -11.79 21.21
C SER A 60 4.32 -10.50 20.41
N ILE A 61 5.58 -10.21 20.13
CA ILE A 61 6.00 -9.20 19.14
C ILE A 61 6.38 -9.83 17.80
N LEU A 62 6.47 -11.17 17.75
CA LEU A 62 6.80 -11.94 16.56
C LEU A 62 5.52 -12.41 15.87
N VAL A 63 5.52 -12.35 14.54
CA VAL A 63 4.48 -12.91 13.69
C VAL A 63 4.75 -14.41 13.51
N ASP A 64 3.84 -15.26 13.96
CA ASP A 64 3.88 -16.70 13.80
C ASP A 64 3.39 -17.09 12.39
N HIS A 65 4.31 -17.60 11.57
CA HIS A 65 4.02 -18.01 10.20
C HIS A 65 2.97 -19.13 10.03
N GLU A 66 2.68 -19.90 11.08
CA GLU A 66 1.68 -20.97 11.03
C GLU A 66 0.33 -20.52 11.58
N LYS A 67 0.32 -19.59 12.54
CA LYS A 67 -0.88 -19.27 13.33
C LYS A 67 -1.44 -17.89 13.09
N ASP A 68 -0.65 -16.94 12.63
CA ASP A 68 -1.14 -15.60 12.29
C ASP A 68 -1.73 -15.59 10.88
N GLU A 69 -3.06 -15.52 10.78
CA GLU A 69 -3.78 -15.60 9.50
C GLU A 69 -3.39 -14.49 8.51
N PHE A 70 -2.91 -13.34 9.00
CA PHE A 70 -2.46 -12.21 8.19
C PHE A 70 -1.05 -12.40 7.61
N GLN A 71 -0.27 -13.38 8.11
CA GLN A 71 1.12 -13.57 7.73
C GLN A 71 1.33 -13.75 6.21
N PRO A 72 0.48 -14.50 5.46
CA PRO A 72 0.63 -14.64 4.01
C PRO A 72 0.64 -13.29 3.28
N VAL A 73 -0.17 -12.33 3.74
CA VAL A 73 -0.23 -10.98 3.17
C VAL A 73 1.02 -10.19 3.54
N ALA A 74 1.42 -10.21 4.82
CA ALA A 74 2.63 -9.52 5.28
C ALA A 74 3.89 -10.03 4.56
N ALA A 75 3.99 -11.34 4.34
CA ALA A 75 5.09 -11.96 3.60
C ALA A 75 5.16 -11.48 2.14
N LEU A 76 4.01 -11.31 1.47
CA LEU A 76 3.96 -10.77 0.11
C LEU A 76 4.35 -9.31 0.04
N LEU A 77 3.90 -8.48 1.00
CA LEU A 77 4.31 -7.07 1.06
C LEU A 77 5.83 -6.95 1.24
N LYS A 78 6.43 -7.77 2.11
CA LYS A 78 7.89 -7.88 2.23
C LYS A 78 8.54 -8.31 0.90
N ALA A 79 8.05 -9.38 0.28
CA ALA A 79 8.58 -9.90 -0.98
C ALA A 79 8.46 -8.91 -2.16
N TRP A 80 7.46 -8.03 -2.12
CA TRP A 80 7.25 -6.97 -3.10
C TRP A 80 7.89 -5.64 -2.72
N SER A 81 8.62 -5.60 -1.60
CA SER A 81 9.29 -4.40 -1.10
C SER A 81 8.33 -3.21 -0.95
N VAL A 82 7.11 -3.48 -0.48
CA VAL A 82 6.13 -2.47 -0.12
C VAL A 82 6.29 -2.20 1.38
N PRO A 83 6.73 -1.01 1.80
CA PRO A 83 6.83 -0.68 3.22
C PRO A 83 5.46 -0.74 3.88
N PHE A 84 5.36 -1.32 5.07
CA PHE A 84 4.10 -1.39 5.80
C PHE A 84 4.27 -1.37 7.31
N ASP A 85 3.29 -0.77 7.98
CA ASP A 85 3.07 -0.92 9.42
C ASP A 85 1.92 -1.91 9.66
N ILE A 86 1.91 -2.59 10.80
CA ILE A 86 0.79 -3.45 11.23
C ILE A 86 0.06 -2.76 12.37
N LEU A 87 -1.26 -2.62 12.25
CA LEU A 87 -2.15 -2.14 13.31
C LEU A 87 -3.04 -3.29 13.80
N ARG A 88 -2.94 -3.60 15.09
CA ARG A 88 -3.76 -4.60 15.77
C ARG A 88 -4.98 -3.94 16.39
N LEU A 89 -6.18 -4.33 15.97
CA LEU A 89 -7.40 -3.77 16.55
C LEU A 89 -7.66 -4.25 17.98
N ASP A 90 -7.09 -5.39 18.40
CA ASP A 90 -7.18 -5.88 19.78
C ASP A 90 -6.41 -5.01 20.80
N GLN A 91 -5.36 -4.32 20.35
CA GLN A 91 -4.46 -3.52 21.22
C GLN A 91 -4.44 -2.03 20.91
N GLN A 92 -4.77 -1.65 19.68
CA GLN A 92 -4.65 -0.28 19.19
C GLN A 92 -6.00 0.22 18.67
N HIS A 93 -6.22 1.52 18.85
CA HIS A 93 -7.39 2.19 18.31
C HIS A 93 -7.04 2.81 16.96
N LEU A 94 -7.77 2.44 15.90
CA LEU A 94 -7.69 3.18 14.64
C LEU A 94 -8.39 4.52 14.80
N ASP A 95 -7.64 5.60 14.62
CA ASP A 95 -8.12 6.98 14.64
C ASP A 95 -7.28 7.87 13.71
N ALA A 96 -7.59 9.17 13.68
CA ALA A 96 -6.90 10.15 12.85
C ALA A 96 -5.38 10.23 13.12
N THR A 97 -4.89 9.93 14.33
CA THR A 97 -3.46 10.02 14.68
C THR A 97 -2.63 8.93 13.99
N TYR A 98 -3.25 7.80 13.66
CA TYR A 98 -2.62 6.76 12.85
C TYR A 98 -2.63 7.13 11.37
N LEU A 99 -3.71 7.74 10.87
CA LEU A 99 -3.94 7.92 9.44
C LEU A 99 -3.33 9.21 8.88
N PHE A 100 -3.16 10.24 9.71
CA PHE A 100 -2.62 11.53 9.31
C PHE A 100 -1.32 11.86 10.03
N ASP A 101 -0.42 12.55 9.34
CA ASP A 101 0.83 13.04 9.92
C ASP A 101 0.62 14.37 10.65
N ARG A 102 1.69 14.92 11.24
CA ARG A 102 1.64 16.18 11.98
C ARG A 102 1.30 17.40 11.11
N SER A 103 1.43 17.28 9.78
CA SER A 103 1.04 18.30 8.81
C SER A 103 -0.38 18.13 8.29
N GLY A 104 -1.11 17.11 8.76
CA GLY A 104 -2.47 16.79 8.32
C GLY A 104 -2.53 16.05 6.98
N ARG A 105 -1.39 15.57 6.47
CA ARG A 105 -1.36 14.77 5.23
C ARG A 105 -1.57 13.30 5.56
N VAL A 106 -2.14 12.55 4.62
CA VAL A 106 -2.30 11.09 4.76
C VAL A 106 -0.93 10.42 4.90
N ARG A 107 -0.80 9.49 5.85
CA ARG A 107 0.44 8.73 6.12
C ARG A 107 0.62 7.55 5.19
N TYR A 108 -0.49 6.93 4.79
CA TYR A 108 -0.49 5.69 4.02
C TYR A 108 -1.15 5.92 2.66
N GLY A 109 -0.52 5.41 1.60
CA GLY A 109 -1.12 5.39 0.28
C GLY A 109 -2.24 4.35 0.18
N VAL A 110 -2.15 3.28 0.97
CA VAL A 110 -3.17 2.23 1.05
C VAL A 110 -3.31 1.69 2.47
N VAL A 111 -4.55 1.47 2.90
CA VAL A 111 -4.91 0.66 4.07
C VAL A 111 -5.34 -0.71 3.56
N ILE A 112 -4.63 -1.75 3.95
CA ILE A 112 -4.96 -3.15 3.64
C ILE A 112 -5.70 -3.70 4.84
N TRP A 113 -6.99 -3.95 4.68
CA TRP A 113 -7.89 -4.34 5.76
C TRP A 113 -8.14 -5.84 5.72
N LEU A 114 -7.60 -6.54 6.71
CA LEU A 114 -7.77 -7.98 6.89
C LEU A 114 -8.66 -8.32 8.10
N ALA A 115 -9.05 -7.32 8.88
CA ALA A 115 -9.85 -7.51 10.07
C ALA A 115 -11.33 -7.78 9.75
N ASP A 116 -11.96 -8.66 10.50
CA ASP A 116 -13.36 -9.08 10.39
C ASP A 116 -14.04 -9.17 11.77
N LEU A 117 -13.87 -8.12 12.59
CA LEU A 117 -14.50 -8.02 13.90
C LEU A 117 -16.03 -8.00 13.79
N SER A 118 -16.69 -8.56 14.81
CA SER A 118 -18.14 -8.45 14.99
C SER A 118 -18.58 -7.06 15.50
N ASP A 119 -17.67 -6.31 16.12
CA ASP A 119 -17.91 -4.98 16.67
C ASP A 119 -16.68 -4.07 16.47
N TYR A 120 -16.91 -2.89 15.88
CA TYR A 120 -15.91 -1.85 15.65
C TYR A 120 -16.11 -0.62 16.54
N SER A 121 -17.01 -0.65 17.51
CA SER A 121 -17.40 0.48 18.37
C SER A 121 -16.22 1.18 19.08
N LYS A 122 -15.11 0.46 19.27
CA LYS A 122 -13.88 0.99 19.89
C LYS A 122 -12.98 1.77 18.92
N HIS A 123 -13.32 1.84 17.63
CA HIS A 123 -12.49 2.43 16.59
C HIS A 123 -13.21 3.59 15.91
N ASN A 124 -12.46 4.62 15.50
CA ASN A 124 -13.03 5.77 14.81
C ASN A 124 -12.88 5.62 13.29
N LEU A 125 -13.78 4.83 12.69
CA LEU A 125 -13.76 4.56 11.25
C LEU A 125 -14.21 5.74 10.38
N VAL A 126 -14.79 6.79 10.99
CA VAL A 126 -15.00 8.07 10.30
C VAL A 126 -13.66 8.72 9.91
N SER A 127 -12.61 8.54 10.73
CA SER A 127 -11.26 9.03 10.36
C SER A 127 -10.70 8.29 9.14
N LEU A 128 -11.08 7.03 8.93
CA LEU A 128 -10.72 6.27 7.73
C LEU A 128 -11.44 6.81 6.49
N GLU A 129 -12.73 7.17 6.58
CA GLU A 129 -13.44 7.84 5.49
C GLU A 129 -12.75 9.14 5.08
N GLN A 130 -12.34 9.95 6.07
CA GLN A 130 -11.61 11.19 5.84
C GLN A 130 -10.26 10.94 5.16
N ALA A 131 -9.51 9.93 5.61
CA ALA A 131 -8.24 9.57 5.00
C ALA A 131 -8.42 9.10 3.55
N VAL A 132 -9.49 8.33 3.29
CA VAL A 132 -9.82 7.88 1.93
C VAL A 132 -10.20 9.06 1.04
N HIS A 133 -11.01 9.99 1.54
CA HIS A 133 -11.34 11.22 0.82
C HIS A 133 -10.07 12.02 0.47
N ALA A 134 -9.12 12.08 1.40
CA ALA A 134 -7.85 12.78 1.27
C ALA A 134 -6.76 12.03 0.47
N GLY A 135 -7.05 10.84 -0.08
CA GLY A 135 -6.18 10.16 -1.05
C GLY A 135 -5.69 8.77 -0.65
N THR A 136 -5.87 8.33 0.59
CA THR A 136 -5.59 6.93 0.98
C THR A 136 -6.54 5.98 0.24
N SER A 137 -6.04 4.86 -0.27
CA SER A 137 -6.92 3.81 -0.80
C SER A 137 -7.23 2.76 0.28
N LEU A 138 -8.36 2.08 0.16
CA LEU A 138 -8.76 0.95 1.00
C LEU A 138 -8.76 -0.34 0.17
N LEU A 139 -8.04 -1.35 0.62
CA LEU A 139 -8.03 -2.69 0.04
C LEU A 139 -8.48 -3.70 1.10
N VAL A 140 -9.73 -4.15 1.01
CA VAL A 140 -10.30 -5.14 1.93
C VAL A 140 -10.14 -6.53 1.35
N VAL A 141 -9.64 -7.47 2.16
CA VAL A 141 -9.52 -8.88 1.78
C VAL A 141 -10.20 -9.72 2.84
N ARG A 142 -11.16 -10.57 2.43
CA ARG A 142 -11.86 -11.50 3.31
C ARG A 142 -12.35 -10.85 4.62
N SER A 143 -13.23 -9.87 4.50
CA SER A 143 -13.91 -9.25 5.64
C SER A 143 -15.39 -9.04 5.32
N ARG A 144 -16.24 -9.11 6.35
CA ARG A 144 -17.65 -8.71 6.33
C ARG A 144 -17.84 -7.21 6.51
N PHE A 145 -16.78 -6.49 6.93
CA PHE A 145 -16.73 -5.03 7.02
C PHE A 145 -17.97 -4.40 7.69
N LEU A 146 -18.39 -4.94 8.83
CA LEU A 146 -19.69 -4.66 9.46
C LEU A 146 -19.90 -3.22 9.97
N ASP A 147 -18.89 -2.35 9.83
CA ASP A 147 -19.03 -0.94 10.18
C ASP A 147 -19.63 -0.11 9.02
N PRO A 148 -20.61 0.77 9.28
CA PRO A 148 -21.23 1.61 8.26
C PRO A 148 -20.26 2.48 7.46
N ALA A 149 -19.13 2.90 8.06
CA ALA A 149 -18.11 3.66 7.36
C ALA A 149 -17.40 2.83 6.29
N LEU A 150 -17.09 1.56 6.60
CA LEU A 150 -16.51 0.65 5.61
C LEU A 150 -17.49 0.35 4.47
N GLU A 151 -18.77 0.16 4.79
CA GLU A 151 -19.83 -0.03 3.79
C GLU A 151 -19.90 1.14 2.79
N ARG A 152 -19.84 2.39 3.29
CA ARG A 152 -19.85 3.59 2.44
C ARG A 152 -18.59 3.74 1.61
N ILE A 153 -17.40 3.48 2.19
CA ILE A 153 -16.13 3.53 1.45
C ILE A 153 -16.13 2.50 0.32
N LEU A 154 -16.56 1.28 0.62
CA LEU A 154 -16.57 0.17 -0.33
C LEU A 154 -17.71 0.29 -1.35
N GLY A 155 -18.79 1.00 -1.03
CA GLY A 155 -20.01 0.98 -1.83
C GLY A 155 -20.66 -0.41 -1.84
N LEU A 156 -20.59 -1.13 -0.72
CA LEU A 156 -21.05 -2.51 -0.56
C LEU A 156 -21.83 -2.69 0.74
N LYS A 157 -22.74 -3.67 0.76
CA LYS A 157 -23.43 -4.12 1.97
C LYS A 157 -23.26 -5.61 2.15
N PHE A 158 -22.72 -6.05 3.29
CA PHE A 158 -22.71 -7.47 3.64
C PHE A 158 -24.14 -7.98 3.90
N LYS A 159 -24.43 -9.19 3.42
CA LYS A 159 -25.72 -9.87 3.61
C LYS A 159 -25.58 -11.10 4.48
N GLU A 160 -24.85 -12.10 3.98
CA GLU A 160 -24.69 -13.39 4.63
C GLU A 160 -23.47 -14.13 4.07
N SER A 161 -23.16 -15.29 4.65
CA SER A 161 -22.11 -16.16 4.14
C SER A 161 -22.69 -17.19 3.16
N TYR A 162 -21.92 -17.56 2.13
CA TYR A 162 -22.34 -18.57 1.15
C TYR A 162 -21.17 -19.49 0.76
N THR A 163 -21.51 -20.64 0.19
CA THR A 163 -20.55 -21.56 -0.42
C THR A 163 -21.00 -21.83 -1.86
N ALA A 164 -20.07 -21.77 -2.80
CA ALA A 164 -20.32 -22.07 -4.21
C ALA A 164 -19.06 -22.67 -4.84
N THR A 165 -19.25 -23.66 -5.71
CA THR A 165 -18.19 -24.34 -6.47
C THR A 165 -18.14 -23.89 -7.92
N ASP A 166 -19.08 -23.03 -8.33
CA ASP A 166 -19.16 -22.49 -9.68
C ASP A 166 -17.88 -21.73 -10.05
N PRO A 167 -17.51 -21.73 -11.34
CA PRO A 167 -16.40 -20.91 -11.80
C PRO A 167 -16.72 -19.42 -11.62
N VAL A 168 -15.69 -18.64 -11.32
CA VAL A 168 -15.76 -17.18 -11.37
C VAL A 168 -15.87 -16.68 -12.81
N GLN A 169 -16.55 -15.56 -12.98
CA GLN A 169 -16.79 -14.93 -14.27
C GLN A 169 -16.36 -13.46 -14.22
N LEU A 170 -15.65 -13.02 -15.25
CA LEU A 170 -15.30 -11.62 -15.42
C LEU A 170 -16.53 -10.87 -15.96
N THR A 171 -16.92 -9.80 -15.28
CA THR A 171 -18.06 -8.97 -15.68
C THR A 171 -17.64 -7.76 -16.50
N LYS A 172 -16.43 -7.23 -16.26
CA LYS A 172 -15.90 -6.02 -16.91
C LYS A 172 -14.38 -6.09 -17.07
N THR A 173 -13.88 -5.48 -18.14
CA THR A 173 -12.44 -5.24 -18.32
C THR A 173 -12.00 -4.11 -17.39
N HIS A 174 -10.98 -4.37 -16.58
CA HIS A 174 -10.38 -3.39 -15.69
C HIS A 174 -8.87 -3.65 -15.58
N PHE A 175 -8.10 -2.65 -15.13
CA PHE A 175 -6.66 -2.82 -14.90
C PHE A 175 -6.35 -4.06 -14.04
N ILE A 176 -7.17 -4.30 -13.01
CA ILE A 176 -7.01 -5.43 -12.09
C ILE A 176 -7.26 -6.78 -12.79
N THR A 177 -8.18 -6.84 -13.76
CA THR A 177 -8.61 -8.10 -14.37
C THR A 177 -7.98 -8.38 -15.73
N ARG A 178 -7.40 -7.38 -16.41
CA ARG A 178 -6.96 -7.50 -17.82
C ARG A 178 -6.00 -8.66 -18.10
N GLU A 179 -5.02 -8.90 -17.23
CA GLU A 179 -4.04 -9.99 -17.47
C GLU A 179 -4.54 -11.37 -17.06
N LEU A 180 -5.68 -11.47 -16.37
CA LEU A 180 -6.28 -12.77 -16.10
C LEU A 180 -6.75 -13.43 -17.40
N LEU A 181 -7.31 -12.62 -18.31
CA LEU A 181 -7.73 -13.06 -19.65
C LEU A 181 -6.53 -13.51 -20.49
N ASP A 182 -5.49 -12.68 -20.54
CA ASP A 182 -4.29 -12.96 -21.35
C ASP A 182 -3.60 -14.26 -20.95
N ARG A 183 -3.68 -14.61 -19.66
CA ARG A 183 -3.06 -15.80 -19.08
C ARG A 183 -4.00 -16.99 -18.96
N LYS A 184 -5.24 -16.89 -19.47
CA LYS A 184 -6.30 -17.92 -19.37
C LYS A 184 -6.52 -18.38 -17.93
N MET A 185 -6.43 -17.44 -16.99
CA MET A 185 -6.55 -17.70 -15.56
C MET A 185 -7.99 -17.61 -15.07
N GLU A 186 -8.96 -17.22 -15.90
CA GLU A 186 -10.36 -17.08 -15.49
C GLU A 186 -10.96 -18.37 -14.89
N GLN A 187 -10.48 -19.54 -15.33
CA GLN A 187 -10.98 -20.83 -14.85
C GLN A 187 -10.24 -21.33 -13.59
N LEU A 188 -9.09 -20.76 -13.24
CA LEU A 188 -8.23 -21.28 -12.16
C LEU A 188 -8.63 -20.79 -10.76
N GLY A 189 -9.51 -19.80 -10.65
CA GLY A 189 -9.75 -19.09 -9.39
C GLY A 189 -10.54 -19.86 -8.33
N THR A 190 -11.44 -20.78 -8.72
CA THR A 190 -12.43 -21.39 -7.81
C THR A 190 -12.85 -22.82 -8.13
N LEU A 191 -12.24 -23.49 -9.12
CA LEU A 191 -12.62 -24.84 -9.52
C LEU A 191 -12.42 -25.83 -8.34
N GLY A 192 -13.53 -26.28 -7.74
CA GLY A 192 -13.53 -27.19 -6.59
C GLY A 192 -13.28 -26.53 -5.22
N ASP A 193 -13.41 -25.20 -5.11
CA ASP A 193 -13.29 -24.48 -3.83
C ASP A 193 -14.61 -24.51 -3.04
N TYR A 194 -14.64 -25.32 -1.97
CA TYR A 194 -15.76 -25.44 -1.03
C TYR A 194 -15.70 -24.44 0.15
N GLY A 195 -14.77 -23.49 0.12
CA GLY A 195 -14.61 -22.50 1.17
C GLY A 195 -15.79 -21.54 1.29
N THR A 196 -16.05 -21.09 2.52
CA THR A 196 -17.07 -20.08 2.82
C THR A 196 -16.62 -18.69 2.36
N ARG A 197 -17.50 -18.03 1.60
CA ARG A 197 -17.37 -16.66 1.10
C ARG A 197 -18.44 -15.76 1.73
N PHE A 198 -18.31 -14.47 1.48
CA PHE A 198 -19.25 -13.44 1.94
C PHE A 198 -20.08 -12.91 0.77
N TRP A 199 -21.39 -13.02 0.87
CA TRP A 199 -22.31 -12.39 -0.06
C TRP A 199 -22.40 -10.91 0.30
N VAL A 200 -21.95 -10.08 -0.64
CA VAL A 200 -22.07 -8.64 -0.61
C VAL A 200 -23.01 -8.16 -1.72
N GLU A 201 -23.81 -7.14 -1.42
CA GLU A 201 -24.61 -6.42 -2.40
C GLU A 201 -23.88 -5.14 -2.80
N SER A 202 -23.83 -4.83 -4.10
CA SER A 202 -23.26 -3.56 -4.56
C SER A 202 -24.25 -2.41 -4.35
N GLN A 203 -23.76 -1.33 -3.75
CA GLN A 203 -24.46 -0.06 -3.54
C GLN A 203 -23.79 1.10 -4.29
N GLY A 204 -23.13 0.79 -5.41
CA GLY A 204 -22.38 1.77 -6.21
C GLY A 204 -20.99 1.30 -6.62
N ALA A 205 -20.51 0.19 -6.06
CA ALA A 205 -19.27 -0.45 -6.50
C ALA A 205 -19.42 -1.11 -7.87
N ASP A 206 -18.41 -0.94 -8.72
CA ASP A 206 -18.25 -1.72 -9.94
C ASP A 206 -17.84 -3.15 -9.59
N VAL A 207 -18.70 -4.10 -9.92
CA VAL A 207 -18.38 -5.53 -9.82
C VAL A 207 -17.53 -5.91 -11.02
N LEU A 208 -16.33 -6.45 -10.77
CA LEU A 208 -15.37 -6.87 -11.80
C LEU A 208 -15.35 -8.39 -12.00
N ILE A 209 -15.65 -9.14 -10.94
CA ILE A 209 -15.72 -10.61 -10.96
C ILE A 209 -16.91 -11.03 -10.12
N THR A 210 -17.69 -11.99 -10.64
CA THR A 210 -18.76 -12.67 -9.92
C THR A 210 -18.49 -14.17 -9.82
N GLN A 211 -19.15 -14.82 -8.87
CA GLN A 211 -19.36 -16.26 -8.85
C GLN A 211 -20.86 -16.48 -8.77
N VAL A 212 -21.43 -17.10 -9.80
CA VAL A 212 -22.88 -17.04 -10.04
C VAL A 212 -23.32 -15.57 -10.10
N GLN A 213 -24.11 -15.12 -9.13
CA GLN A 213 -24.61 -13.75 -9.01
C GLN A 213 -23.88 -12.94 -7.92
N HIS A 214 -22.99 -13.58 -7.15
CA HIS A 214 -22.35 -12.96 -5.99
C HIS A 214 -21.04 -12.27 -6.39
N PRO A 215 -20.82 -10.99 -6.06
CA PRO A 215 -19.56 -10.32 -6.29
C PRO A 215 -18.40 -11.02 -5.58
N VAL A 216 -17.25 -11.11 -6.24
CA VAL A 216 -16.00 -11.69 -5.73
C VAL A 216 -14.85 -10.68 -5.76
N LEU A 217 -14.86 -9.78 -6.74
CA LEU A 217 -13.97 -8.61 -6.79
C LEU A 217 -14.79 -7.41 -7.19
N THR A 218 -14.69 -6.35 -6.39
CA THR A 218 -15.33 -5.07 -6.68
C THR A 218 -14.34 -3.93 -6.53
N VAL A 219 -14.63 -2.83 -7.22
CA VAL A 219 -13.91 -1.56 -7.05
C VAL A 219 -14.91 -0.44 -6.89
N HIS A 220 -14.58 0.52 -6.05
CA HIS A 220 -15.38 1.71 -5.85
C HIS A 220 -14.44 2.92 -5.77
N ARG A 221 -14.90 4.05 -6.29
CA ARG A 221 -14.21 5.34 -6.15
C ARG A 221 -15.14 6.25 -5.36
N PRO A 222 -15.01 6.30 -4.03
CA PRO A 222 -15.78 7.24 -3.24
C PRO A 222 -15.43 8.68 -3.67
N GLN A 223 -16.29 9.64 -3.33
CA GLN A 223 -15.98 11.06 -3.57
C GLN A 223 -14.63 11.38 -2.92
N GLY A 224 -13.67 11.93 -3.68
CA GLY A 224 -12.29 12.20 -3.21
C GLY A 224 -11.22 11.59 -4.12
N GLU A 225 -9.99 11.49 -3.61
CA GLU A 225 -8.82 10.99 -4.36
C GLU A 225 -8.49 9.51 -4.08
N GLY A 226 -9.10 8.92 -3.04
CA GLY A 226 -8.95 7.52 -2.68
C GLY A 226 -9.67 6.56 -3.62
N SER A 227 -9.36 5.28 -3.47
CA SER A 227 -10.09 4.19 -4.12
C SER A 227 -10.33 3.06 -3.13
N ALA A 228 -11.34 2.25 -3.39
CA ALA A 228 -11.73 1.13 -2.56
C ALA A 228 -11.80 -0.14 -3.40
N VAL A 229 -11.25 -1.24 -2.89
CA VAL A 229 -11.28 -2.57 -3.51
C VAL A 229 -11.71 -3.57 -2.45
N TRP A 230 -12.61 -4.48 -2.81
CA TRP A 230 -12.95 -5.62 -1.97
C TRP A 230 -12.68 -6.94 -2.69
N LEU A 231 -11.96 -7.84 -2.02
CA LEU A 231 -11.59 -9.18 -2.47
C LEU A 231 -12.27 -10.24 -1.59
N GLY A 232 -13.25 -10.94 -2.16
CA GLY A 232 -14.04 -12.00 -1.53
C GLY A 232 -13.35 -13.37 -1.49
N ALA A 233 -12.10 -13.43 -1.05
CA ALA A 233 -11.35 -14.68 -0.93
C ALA A 233 -11.87 -15.58 0.22
N THR A 234 -11.75 -16.90 0.07
CA THR A 234 -12.14 -17.89 1.09
C THR A 234 -11.11 -18.05 2.21
N SER A 235 -9.87 -17.60 2.01
CA SER A 235 -8.82 -17.56 3.02
C SER A 235 -7.75 -16.53 2.63
N LEU A 236 -7.10 -15.93 3.64
CA LEU A 236 -5.95 -15.04 3.43
C LEU A 236 -4.73 -15.80 2.87
N ALA A 237 -4.60 -17.09 3.17
CA ALA A 237 -3.52 -17.95 2.64
C ALA A 237 -3.51 -18.00 1.10
N LEU A 238 -4.69 -17.88 0.48
CA LEU A 238 -4.80 -17.87 -0.99
C LEU A 238 -4.06 -16.72 -1.64
N MET A 239 -3.85 -15.59 -0.93
CA MET A 239 -3.06 -14.49 -1.46
C MET A 239 -1.63 -14.92 -1.78
N ARG A 240 -1.09 -15.90 -1.03
CA ARG A 240 0.24 -16.47 -1.25
C ARG A 240 0.19 -17.71 -2.14
N ASP A 241 -0.75 -18.61 -1.84
CA ASP A 241 -0.72 -20.00 -2.33
C ASP A 241 -1.38 -20.18 -3.70
N SER A 242 -2.31 -19.29 -4.08
CA SER A 242 -2.96 -19.32 -5.39
C SER A 242 -2.40 -18.25 -6.30
N THR A 243 -1.84 -18.64 -7.45
CA THR A 243 -1.36 -17.68 -8.46
C THR A 243 -2.48 -16.74 -8.92
N TYR A 244 -3.73 -17.21 -8.97
CA TYR A 244 -4.90 -16.39 -9.30
C TYR A 244 -5.14 -15.29 -8.27
N TRP A 245 -5.30 -15.67 -7.00
CA TRP A 245 -5.57 -14.72 -5.92
C TRP A 245 -4.38 -13.80 -5.65
N ARG A 246 -3.16 -14.32 -5.72
CA ARG A 246 -1.92 -13.54 -5.64
C ARG A 246 -1.84 -12.46 -6.72
N SER A 247 -2.22 -12.80 -7.96
CA SER A 247 -2.24 -11.85 -9.08
C SER A 247 -3.29 -10.77 -8.86
N LEU A 248 -4.51 -11.15 -8.45
CA LEU A 248 -5.57 -10.20 -8.12
C LEU A 248 -5.18 -9.27 -6.98
N PHE A 249 -4.58 -9.80 -5.92
CA PHE A 249 -4.12 -9.02 -4.78
C PHE A 249 -3.04 -8.02 -5.18
N PHE A 250 -1.99 -8.48 -5.89
CA PHE A 250 -0.92 -7.60 -6.37
C PHE A 250 -1.45 -6.47 -7.25
N ARG A 251 -2.36 -6.78 -8.17
CA ARG A 251 -2.94 -5.78 -9.08
C ARG A 251 -3.87 -4.81 -8.36
N SER A 252 -4.62 -5.29 -7.38
CA SER A 252 -5.47 -4.44 -6.54
C SER A 252 -4.63 -3.48 -5.71
N LEU A 253 -3.51 -3.96 -5.16
CA LEU A 253 -2.52 -3.15 -4.45
C LEU A 253 -1.90 -2.09 -5.37
N LEU A 254 -1.42 -2.49 -6.55
CA LEU A 254 -0.85 -1.57 -7.53
C LEU A 254 -1.84 -0.52 -8.00
N TRP A 255 -3.10 -0.90 -8.23
CA TRP A 255 -4.16 0.04 -8.60
C TRP A 255 -4.48 1.01 -7.46
N SER A 256 -4.46 0.53 -6.22
CA SER A 256 -4.74 1.34 -5.02
C SER A 256 -3.63 2.36 -4.73
N LEU A 257 -2.36 1.93 -4.82
CA LEU A 257 -1.20 2.81 -4.65
C LEU A 257 -0.96 3.72 -5.86
N GLY A 258 -1.41 3.32 -7.05
CA GLY A 258 -1.10 3.95 -8.33
C GLY A 258 0.27 3.56 -8.90
N TYR A 259 1.17 3.01 -8.07
CA TYR A 259 2.49 2.55 -8.46
C TYR A 259 3.03 1.53 -7.45
N VAL A 260 3.97 0.69 -7.87
CA VAL A 260 4.76 -0.19 -7.00
C VAL A 260 6.20 -0.12 -7.46
N VAL A 261 7.11 0.13 -6.52
CA VAL A 261 8.55 0.07 -6.77
C VAL A 261 8.96 -1.39 -6.60
N LYS A 262 8.84 -2.16 -7.69
CA LYS A 262 9.32 -3.54 -7.69
C LYS A 262 10.83 -3.51 -7.91
N PRO A 263 11.64 -4.09 -7.01
CA PRO A 263 13.05 -4.29 -7.30
C PRO A 263 13.16 -5.09 -8.60
N ASP A 264 13.95 -4.62 -9.57
CA ASP A 264 14.30 -5.39 -10.76
C ASP A 264 15.33 -6.48 -10.39
N VAL A 265 14.93 -7.34 -9.47
CA VAL A 265 15.78 -8.37 -8.90
C VAL A 265 15.02 -9.68 -8.89
N ASP A 266 15.48 -10.62 -9.71
CA ASP A 266 15.02 -12.00 -9.68
C ASP A 266 15.52 -12.68 -8.41
N PHE A 267 14.75 -12.60 -7.32
CA PHE A 267 15.08 -13.26 -6.06
C PHE A 267 15.15 -14.79 -6.17
N SER A 268 14.55 -15.40 -7.21
CA SER A 268 14.52 -16.87 -7.35
C SER A 268 15.90 -17.50 -7.59
N ARG A 269 16.89 -16.68 -7.97
CA ARG A 269 18.28 -17.09 -8.21
C ARG A 269 19.29 -16.37 -7.32
N ARG A 270 18.82 -15.74 -6.25
CA ARG A 270 19.64 -14.90 -5.37
C ARG A 270 19.58 -15.43 -3.95
N ILE A 271 20.68 -15.27 -3.24
CA ILE A 271 20.70 -15.50 -1.79
C ILE A 271 20.24 -14.20 -1.14
N VAL A 272 19.20 -14.26 -0.31
CA VAL A 272 18.85 -13.15 0.56
C VAL A 272 19.53 -13.39 1.91
N MET A 273 20.40 -12.47 2.30
CA MET A 273 20.96 -12.43 3.65
C MET A 273 20.14 -11.41 4.44
N GLU A 274 19.38 -11.88 5.42
CA GLU A 274 18.70 -11.02 6.37
C GLU A 274 19.56 -10.87 7.62
N MET A 275 19.89 -9.63 7.96
CA MET A 275 20.54 -9.28 9.21
C MET A 275 19.54 -8.52 10.05
N ASP A 276 18.92 -9.25 10.97
CA ASP A 276 18.05 -8.66 11.98
C ASP A 276 18.85 -7.99 13.08
N ASP A 277 18.21 -7.03 13.74
CA ASP A 277 18.69 -6.51 15.01
C ASP A 277 20.07 -5.82 14.92
N TRP A 278 20.36 -5.15 13.80
CA TRP A 278 21.52 -4.24 13.76
C TRP A 278 21.22 -3.02 14.63
N GLY A 279 22.05 -2.78 15.66
CA GLY A 279 21.88 -1.65 16.59
C GLY A 279 21.11 -1.99 17.88
N THR A 280 20.85 -3.27 18.14
CA THR A 280 20.01 -3.80 19.23
C THR A 280 20.66 -3.69 20.60
N SER A 281 20.68 -2.45 21.07
CA SER A 281 21.22 -2.04 22.35
C SER A 281 20.53 -2.62 23.57
N ASP A 282 19.24 -2.93 23.44
CA ASP A 282 18.41 -3.51 24.49
C ASP A 282 18.69 -4.99 24.73
N LYS A 283 19.55 -5.62 23.92
CA LYS A 283 20.03 -6.99 24.15
C LYS A 283 21.50 -7.02 24.57
N GLY A 284 22.27 -5.95 24.34
CA GLY A 284 23.69 -5.85 24.69
C GLY A 284 23.99 -5.93 26.20
N PHE A 285 22.98 -5.78 27.07
CA PHE A 285 23.12 -5.98 28.52
C PHE A 285 22.83 -7.41 28.98
N LEU A 286 22.43 -8.33 28.09
CA LEU A 286 22.13 -9.71 28.44
C LEU A 286 23.44 -10.50 28.50
N SER A 287 23.85 -10.90 29.70
CA SER A 287 25.13 -11.58 29.98
C SER A 287 25.33 -12.90 29.23
N TYR A 288 24.26 -13.50 28.71
CA TYR A 288 24.27 -14.77 27.97
C TYR A 288 24.24 -14.60 26.44
N TRP A 289 24.11 -13.38 25.93
CA TRP A 289 24.07 -13.06 24.51
C TRP A 289 25.41 -12.45 24.06
N ARG A 290 26.47 -13.24 24.20
CA ARG A 290 27.83 -12.90 23.73
C ARG A 290 28.21 -13.83 22.59
N TYR A 291 28.07 -13.33 21.36
CA TYR A 291 28.69 -13.97 20.20
C TYR A 291 30.10 -13.41 20.03
N PRO A 292 31.07 -14.24 19.58
CA PRO A 292 32.33 -13.73 19.08
C PRO A 292 32.04 -12.67 18.01
N ILE A 293 32.55 -11.46 18.19
CA ILE A 293 32.49 -10.43 17.16
C ILE A 293 33.53 -10.84 16.11
N PRO A 294 33.11 -11.21 14.88
CA PRO A 294 34.06 -11.51 13.84
C PRO A 294 34.84 -10.23 13.51
N ASP A 295 36.16 -10.34 13.35
CA ASP A 295 36.95 -9.22 12.87
C ASP A 295 36.60 -8.86 11.41
N GLU A 296 37.00 -7.67 10.99
CA GLU A 296 36.72 -7.16 9.65
C GLU A 296 37.23 -8.09 8.54
N GLU A 297 38.42 -8.67 8.73
CA GLU A 297 39.02 -9.59 7.76
C GLU A 297 38.16 -10.86 7.58
N THR A 298 37.69 -11.42 8.69
CA THR A 298 36.77 -12.57 8.73
C THR A 298 35.46 -12.21 8.04
N MET A 299 34.87 -11.06 8.34
CA MET A 299 33.64 -10.60 7.68
C MET A 299 33.85 -10.43 6.17
N ARG A 300 34.94 -9.78 5.75
CA ARG A 300 35.22 -9.55 4.33
C ARG A 300 35.44 -10.86 3.57
N THR A 301 36.24 -11.76 4.11
CA THR A 301 36.68 -12.97 3.40
C THR A 301 35.68 -14.11 3.48
N ARG A 302 34.98 -14.27 4.62
CA ARG A 302 34.10 -15.43 4.90
C ARG A 302 32.63 -15.12 4.71
N LEU A 303 32.22 -13.85 4.76
CA LEU A 303 30.82 -13.44 4.60
C LEU A 303 30.61 -12.61 3.33
N ILE A 304 31.26 -11.45 3.21
CA ILE A 304 31.02 -10.49 2.12
C ILE A 304 31.42 -11.08 0.77
N ALA A 305 32.68 -11.50 0.60
CA ALA A 305 33.16 -12.00 -0.70
C ALA A 305 32.38 -13.23 -1.23
N PRO A 306 32.01 -14.22 -0.39
CA PRO A 306 31.13 -15.32 -0.83
C PRO A 306 29.73 -14.87 -1.23
N LEU A 307 29.15 -13.89 -0.53
CA LEU A 307 27.83 -13.33 -0.83
C LEU A 307 27.86 -12.51 -2.13
N GLU A 308 28.85 -11.65 -2.32
CA GLU A 308 29.06 -10.88 -3.55
C GLU A 308 29.24 -11.79 -4.77
N LYS A 309 30.05 -12.86 -4.65
CA LYS A 309 30.25 -13.85 -5.72
C LYS A 309 28.94 -14.51 -6.17
N ARG A 310 27.95 -14.59 -5.27
CA ARG A 310 26.63 -15.17 -5.53
C ARG A 310 25.58 -14.10 -5.80
N HIS A 311 26.00 -12.84 -5.91
CA HIS A 311 25.14 -11.66 -6.06
C HIS A 311 24.04 -11.63 -5.00
N ALA A 312 24.37 -12.01 -3.78
CA ALA A 312 23.40 -12.00 -2.69
C ALA A 312 22.88 -10.59 -2.44
N ILE A 313 21.66 -10.50 -1.93
CA ILE A 313 21.02 -9.25 -1.52
C ILE A 313 21.03 -9.25 -0.01
N ALA A 314 21.67 -8.24 0.58
CA ALA A 314 21.62 -8.02 2.01
C ALA A 314 20.39 -7.16 2.35
N THR A 315 19.53 -7.65 3.23
CA THR A 315 18.49 -6.87 3.89
C THR A 315 18.88 -6.72 5.34
N ALA A 316 19.06 -5.48 5.80
CA ALA A 316 19.39 -5.19 7.18
C ALA A 316 18.17 -4.56 7.85
N ASN A 317 17.65 -5.22 8.86
CA ASN A 317 16.61 -4.67 9.72
C ASN A 317 17.31 -3.96 10.87
N VAL A 318 17.26 -2.64 10.84
CA VAL A 318 18.01 -1.78 11.75
C VAL A 318 17.10 -1.28 12.85
N ILE A 319 17.44 -1.55 14.11
CA ILE A 319 16.78 -0.96 15.26
C ILE A 319 17.37 0.44 15.48
N THR A 320 16.56 1.46 15.24
CA THR A 320 16.99 2.86 15.17
C THR A 320 17.03 3.56 16.54
N GLY A 321 17.13 2.83 17.66
CA GLY A 321 16.88 3.41 18.98
C GLY A 321 17.54 2.76 20.19
N TYR A 322 18.07 3.59 21.09
CA TYR A 322 18.45 3.25 22.47
C TYR A 322 17.37 3.70 23.45
N VAL A 323 16.98 2.84 24.39
CA VAL A 323 16.16 3.26 25.52
C VAL A 323 17.03 4.02 26.53
N ASP A 324 16.91 5.34 26.57
CA ASP A 324 17.44 6.14 27.66
C ASP A 324 16.47 6.12 28.84
N ARG A 325 16.80 5.33 29.87
CA ARG A 325 15.97 5.21 31.08
C ARG A 325 15.90 6.50 31.90
N LYS A 326 16.89 7.39 31.81
CA LYS A 326 16.91 8.65 32.57
C LYS A 326 15.90 9.62 31.99
N THR A 327 15.90 9.78 30.67
CA THR A 327 14.97 10.68 29.99
C THR A 327 13.66 10.00 29.57
N ARG A 328 13.60 8.67 29.66
CA ARG A 328 12.49 7.82 29.16
C ARG A 328 12.22 8.03 27.67
N ARG A 329 13.28 8.18 26.87
CA ARG A 329 13.20 8.43 25.42
C ARG A 329 13.94 7.34 24.65
N ILE A 330 13.55 7.18 23.39
CA ILE A 330 14.35 6.48 22.40
C ILE A 330 15.31 7.48 21.77
N ILE A 331 16.62 7.26 21.90
CA ILE A 331 17.67 8.12 21.34
C ILE A 331 18.37 7.42 20.18
N SER A 332 18.84 8.19 19.20
CA SER A 332 19.45 7.65 17.99
C SER A 332 20.77 6.90 18.29
N PRO A 333 20.91 5.62 17.89
CA PRO A 333 22.12 4.82 18.12
C PRO A 333 23.33 5.39 17.39
N TRP A 334 23.12 6.02 16.24
CA TRP A 334 24.15 6.62 15.37
C TRP A 334 24.83 7.86 15.96
N THR A 335 24.40 8.31 17.14
CA THR A 335 24.99 9.47 17.82
C THR A 335 25.60 9.12 19.17
N GLN A 336 25.47 7.86 19.59
CA GLN A 336 25.92 7.40 20.89
C GLN A 336 27.29 6.72 20.76
N LYS A 337 28.21 7.13 21.64
CA LYS A 337 29.44 6.39 21.93
C LYS A 337 29.44 6.09 23.42
N PHE A 338 29.46 4.82 23.77
CA PHE A 338 29.49 4.42 25.17
C PHE A 338 30.25 3.10 25.32
N THR A 339 30.72 2.85 26.53
CA THR A 339 31.24 1.54 26.91
C THR A 339 30.12 0.81 27.63
N ASP A 340 29.77 -0.39 27.18
CA ASP A 340 28.77 -1.18 27.86
C ASP A 340 29.26 -1.65 29.24
N VAL A 341 28.35 -2.24 30.03
CA VAL A 341 28.64 -2.71 31.39
C VAL A 341 29.73 -3.79 31.45
N TYR A 342 30.17 -4.30 30.29
CA TYR A 342 31.18 -5.32 30.17
C TYR A 342 32.49 -4.82 29.54
N GLY A 343 32.64 -3.52 29.34
CA GLY A 343 33.89 -2.91 28.85
C GLY A 343 34.03 -2.86 27.33
N VAL A 344 33.01 -3.25 26.55
CA VAL A 344 33.07 -3.17 25.09
C VAL A 344 32.64 -1.77 24.66
N GLN A 345 33.47 -1.15 23.83
CA GLN A 345 33.13 0.14 23.23
C GLN A 345 32.10 -0.08 22.13
N GLN A 346 31.00 0.66 22.22
CA GLN A 346 29.90 0.66 21.28
C GLN A 346 29.91 1.99 20.53
N ASP A 347 30.11 1.93 19.20
CA ASP A 347 30.13 3.07 18.28
C ASP A 347 29.47 2.64 16.97
N TYR A 348 28.17 2.89 16.84
CA TYR A 348 27.40 2.43 15.68
C TYR A 348 27.56 3.34 14.45
N ALA A 349 28.16 4.52 14.63
CA ALA A 349 28.39 5.47 13.55
C ALA A 349 29.73 5.25 12.83
N GLY A 350 30.64 4.52 13.48
CA GLY A 350 32.05 4.34 13.08
C GLY A 350 32.29 3.19 12.13
#